data_AF-A0A7J8DV95-F1
#
_entry.id   AF-A0A7J8DV95-F1
#
_cell.length_a   1.000
_cell.length_b   1.000
_cell.length_c   1.000
_cell.angle_alpha   90.00
_cell.angle_beta   90.00
_cell.angle_gamma   90.00
#
_symmetry.space_group_name_H-M   'P 1'
#
loop_
_entity.id
_entity.type
_entity.pdbx_description
1 polymer ?
#
loop_
_entity_poly.entity_id
_entity_poly.type
_entity_poly.pdbx_seq_one_letter_code
_entity_poly.pdbx_strand_id
1 'polypeptide(L)'
;MEIKGANSPGILVLTTGLSKPFMRLDKYPTLLKELERHMEDYHPDRQDIQKSMTAFKNLSAQCQDVRKRKELELQILTEAIRNWEGDDIKTLGNVIYMSQVMIQCTGSEVLHVWLWARC
;
A
#
# COMPACT_ATOMS: atom_id res chain seq x y z
N MET A 1 -18.47 0.05 17.34
CA MET A 1 -17.73 1.34 17.25
C MET A 1 -18.65 2.53 17.44
N GLU A 2 -19.84 2.57 16.84
CA GLU A 2 -20.84 3.63 17.08
C GLU A 2 -21.46 3.53 18.49
N ILE A 3 -21.56 2.32 19.04
CA ILE A 3 -22.05 2.03 20.41
C ILE A 3 -21.13 2.61 21.51
N LYS A 4 -19.95 3.15 21.15
CA LYS A 4 -18.99 3.77 22.09
C LYS A 4 -18.81 5.29 21.92
N GLY A 5 -19.76 5.99 21.27
CA GLY A 5 -19.79 7.47 21.25
C GLY A 5 -19.07 8.15 20.08
N ALA A 6 -18.87 7.45 18.96
CA ALA A 6 -18.39 8.07 17.73
C ALA A 6 -19.54 8.74 16.95
N ASN A 7 -19.37 9.99 16.52
CA ASN A 7 -20.38 10.76 15.77
C ASN A 7 -20.80 10.03 14.49
N SER A 8 -22.09 9.78 14.28
CA SER A 8 -22.62 9.15 13.06
C SER A 8 -22.40 10.04 11.82
N PRO A 9 -21.90 9.52 10.68
CA PRO A 9 -21.50 8.14 10.38
C PRO A 9 -20.02 7.91 10.74
N GLY A 10 -19.76 7.39 11.94
CA GLY A 10 -18.44 7.48 12.56
C GLY A 10 -17.37 6.68 11.82
N ILE A 11 -17.75 5.54 11.25
CA ILE A 11 -16.81 4.68 10.52
C ILE A 11 -16.37 5.31 9.20
N LEU A 12 -17.28 5.99 8.50
CA LEU A 12 -16.97 6.68 7.25
C LEU A 12 -16.10 7.90 7.53
N VAL A 13 -16.45 8.70 8.54
CA VAL A 13 -15.65 9.87 8.95
C VAL A 13 -14.22 9.48 9.35
N LEU A 14 -14.06 8.39 10.09
CA LEU A 14 -12.73 7.88 10.47
C LEU A 14 -11.95 7.37 9.26
N THR A 15 -12.57 6.56 8.41
CA THR A 15 -11.90 6.00 7.22
C THR A 15 -11.46 7.11 6.26
N THR A 16 -12.35 8.09 6.00
CA THR A 16 -12.02 9.26 5.18
C THR A 16 -11.01 10.17 5.89
N GLY A 17 -11.08 10.32 7.21
CA GLY A 17 -10.12 11.11 7.99
C GLY A 17 -8.71 10.54 7.92
N LEU A 18 -8.57 9.23 8.05
CA LEU A 18 -7.29 8.51 8.00
C LEU A 18 -6.71 8.42 6.58
N SER A 19 -7.54 8.55 5.53
CA SER A 19 -7.05 8.57 4.14
C SER A 19 -6.52 9.94 3.70
N LYS A 20 -6.94 11.04 4.35
CA LYS A 20 -6.53 12.42 4.01
C LYS A 20 -5.01 12.64 3.91
N PRO A 21 -4.16 12.13 4.82
CA PRO A 21 -2.70 12.30 4.71
C PRO A 21 -2.14 11.69 3.41
N PHE A 22 -2.62 10.51 3.02
CA PHE A 22 -2.20 9.87 1.76
C PHE A 22 -2.73 10.63 0.54
N MET A 23 -3.99 11.08 0.56
CA MET A 23 -4.53 11.92 -0.51
C MET A 23 -3.79 13.25 -0.64
N ARG A 24 -3.30 13.80 0.49
CA ARG A 24 -2.49 15.02 0.49
C ARG A 24 -1.08 14.73 -0.03
N LEU A 25 -0.49 13.61 0.37
CA LEU A 25 0.82 13.15 -0.11
C LEU A 25 0.86 13.06 -1.63
N ASP A 26 -0.17 12.47 -2.24
CA ASP A 26 -0.29 12.29 -3.69
C ASP A 26 -0.38 13.62 -4.47
N LYS A 27 -0.72 14.74 -3.80
CA LYS A 27 -0.78 16.07 -4.42
C LYS A 27 0.56 16.79 -4.46
N TYR A 28 1.50 16.47 -3.58
CA TYR A 28 2.77 17.20 -3.51
C TYR A 28 3.58 17.17 -4.81
N PRO A 29 3.71 16.04 -5.53
CA PRO A 29 4.43 16.02 -6.80
C PRO A 29 3.86 16.99 -7.84
N THR A 30 2.54 17.11 -7.93
CA THR A 30 1.86 18.02 -8.86
C THR A 30 2.06 19.48 -8.46
N LEU A 31 1.94 19.80 -7.16
CA LEU A 31 2.15 21.15 -6.65
C LEU A 31 3.60 21.62 -6.85
N LEU A 32 4.58 20.75 -6.59
CA LEU A 32 6.00 21.05 -6.80
C LEU A 32 6.34 21.21 -8.27
N LYS A 33 5.74 20.41 -9.15
CA LYS A 33 5.90 20.55 -10.60
C LYS A 33 5.35 21.90 -11.11
N GLU A 34 4.23 22.33 -10.57
CA GLU A 34 3.64 23.62 -10.91
C GLU A 34 4.47 24.80 -10.40
N LEU A 35 5.06 24.66 -9.20
CA LEU A 35 6.02 25.62 -8.66
C LEU A 35 7.27 25.71 -9.54
N GLU A 36 7.87 24.56 -9.89
CA GLU A 36 9.05 24.48 -10.76
C GLU A 36 8.81 25.18 -12.11
N ARG A 37 7.61 25.04 -12.69
CA ARG A 37 7.24 25.64 -13.99
C ARG A 37 7.30 27.18 -13.99
N HIS A 38 7.11 27.80 -12.82
CA HIS A 38 7.14 29.26 -12.67
C HIS A 38 8.48 29.79 -12.18
N MET A 39 9.47 28.93 -11.96
CA MET A 39 10.81 29.34 -11.55
C MET A 39 11.73 29.49 -12.76
N GLU A 40 12.65 30.43 -12.66
CA GLU A 40 13.72 30.61 -13.64
C GLU A 40 14.62 29.35 -13.71
N ASP A 41 15.15 29.05 -14.89
CA ASP A 41 15.95 27.84 -15.12
C ASP A 41 17.26 27.82 -14.30
N TYR A 42 17.80 28.99 -13.95
CA TYR A 42 19.04 29.14 -13.17
C TYR A 42 18.79 29.34 -11.67
N HIS A 43 17.57 29.12 -11.20
CA HIS A 43 17.26 29.29 -9.79
C HIS A 43 17.97 28.21 -8.93
N PRO A 44 18.67 28.59 -7.84
CA PRO A 44 19.42 27.64 -7.00
C PRO A 44 18.53 26.51 -6.45
N ASP A 45 17.31 26.84 -6.02
CA ASP A 45 16.38 25.87 -5.40
C ASP A 45 15.72 24.90 -6.41
N ARG A 46 15.87 25.11 -7.72
CA ARG A 46 15.20 24.29 -8.74
C ARG A 46 15.58 22.81 -8.62
N GLN A 47 16.86 22.54 -8.36
CA GLN A 47 17.35 21.17 -8.15
C GLN A 47 16.73 20.52 -6.92
N ASP A 48 16.57 21.28 -5.82
CA ASP A 48 16.01 20.75 -4.58
C ASP A 48 14.51 20.50 -4.68
N ILE A 49 13.79 21.28 -5.49
CA ILE A 49 12.39 21.02 -5.85
C ILE A 49 12.26 19.71 -6.63
N GLN A 50 13.14 19.46 -7.61
CA GLN A 50 13.15 18.21 -8.37
C GLN A 50 13.45 16.99 -7.49
N LYS A 51 14.42 17.11 -6.58
CA LYS A 51 14.73 16.07 -5.58
C LYS A 51 13.53 15.82 -4.67
N SER A 52 12.90 16.88 -4.16
CA SER A 52 11.72 16.80 -3.29
C SER A 52 10.54 16.14 -4.01
N MET A 53 10.28 16.50 -5.26
CA MET A 53 9.23 15.87 -6.08
C MET A 53 9.49 14.37 -6.24
N THR A 54 10.73 13.96 -6.49
CA THR A 54 11.10 12.55 -6.59
C THR A 54 10.92 11.83 -5.27
N ALA A 55 11.33 12.43 -4.15
CA ALA A 55 11.14 11.88 -2.81
C ALA A 55 9.65 11.65 -2.49
N PHE A 56 8.78 12.62 -2.79
CA PHE A 56 7.34 12.47 -2.59
C PHE A 56 6.71 11.38 -3.47
N LYS A 57 7.13 11.25 -4.74
CA LYS A 57 6.70 10.15 -5.61
C LYS A 57 7.09 8.78 -5.04
N ASN A 58 8.33 8.64 -4.60
CA ASN A 58 8.83 7.39 -4.01
C ASN A 58 8.10 7.04 -2.71
N LEU A 59 7.83 8.04 -1.85
CA LEU A 59 7.09 7.83 -0.61
C LEU A 59 5.63 7.42 -0.89
N SER A 60 4.97 8.06 -1.86
CA SER A 60 3.62 7.67 -2.29
C SER A 60 3.60 6.22 -2.80
N ALA A 61 4.56 5.85 -3.65
CA ALA A 61 4.68 4.48 -4.17
C ALA A 61 4.83 3.45 -3.04
N GLN A 62 5.73 3.68 -2.09
CA GLN A 62 5.91 2.79 -0.92
C GLN A 62 4.62 2.64 -0.09
N CYS A 63 3.87 3.74 0.10
CA CYS A 63 2.61 3.70 0.81
C CYS A 63 1.56 2.85 0.07
N GLN A 64 1.50 2.95 -1.26
CA GLN A 64 0.61 2.14 -2.09
C GLN A 64 1.00 0.66 -2.06
N ASP A 65 2.29 0.34 -2.09
CA ASP A 65 2.78 -1.04 -2.01
C ASP A 65 2.42 -1.70 -0.68
N VAL A 66 2.60 -0.99 0.44
CA VAL A 66 2.17 -1.47 1.76
C VAL A 66 0.66 -1.67 1.81
N ARG A 67 -0.13 -0.74 1.25
CA ARG A 67 -1.59 -0.88 1.18
C ARG A 67 -1.99 -2.11 0.38
N LYS A 68 -1.47 -2.27 -0.84
CA LYS A 68 -1.75 -3.41 -1.72
C LYS A 68 -1.38 -4.73 -1.06
N ARG A 69 -0.24 -4.77 -0.35
CA ARG A 69 0.17 -5.93 0.43
C ARG A 69 -0.87 -6.23 1.50
N LYS A 70 -1.25 -5.26 2.33
CA LYS A 70 -2.24 -5.45 3.41
C LYS A 70 -3.63 -5.86 2.90
N GLU A 71 -4.07 -5.31 1.78
CA GLU A 71 -5.32 -5.71 1.11
C GLU A 71 -5.27 -7.17 0.67
N LEU A 72 -4.15 -7.61 0.10
CA LEU A 72 -3.97 -9.00 -0.32
C LEU A 72 -3.92 -9.97 0.88
N GLU A 73 -3.22 -9.59 1.95
CA GLU A 73 -3.21 -10.36 3.21
C GLU A 73 -4.64 -10.57 3.72
N LEU A 74 -5.46 -9.52 3.71
CA LEU A 74 -6.86 -9.60 4.11
C LEU A 74 -7.69 -10.45 3.15
N GLN A 75 -7.51 -10.28 1.84
CA GLN A 75 -8.24 -11.04 0.82
C GLN A 75 -8.02 -12.54 1.00
N ILE A 76 -6.79 -12.98 1.24
CA ILE A 76 -6.47 -14.40 1.43
C ILE A 76 -7.06 -14.98 2.71
N LEU A 77 -7.08 -14.19 3.79
CA LEU A 77 -7.67 -14.64 5.06
C LEU A 77 -9.21 -14.70 5.00
N THR A 78 -9.83 -14.02 4.05
CA THR A 78 -11.30 -13.87 3.97
C THR A 78 -11.95 -14.61 2.80
N GLU A 79 -11.26 -14.74 1.67
CA GLU A 79 -11.75 -15.40 0.46
C GLU A 79 -11.28 -16.87 0.36
N ALA A 80 -12.06 -17.67 -0.38
CA ALA A 80 -11.68 -19.04 -0.68
C ALA A 80 -10.56 -19.06 -1.75
N ILE A 81 -9.42 -19.66 -1.41
CA ILE A 81 -8.31 -19.83 -2.35
C ILE A 81 -8.69 -20.89 -3.39
N ARG A 82 -8.60 -20.53 -4.67
CA ARG A 82 -8.87 -21.46 -5.77
C ARG A 82 -7.86 -22.59 -5.77
N ASN A 83 -8.35 -23.82 -5.94
CA ASN A 83 -7.54 -25.05 -5.94
C ASN A 83 -6.72 -25.23 -4.65
N TRP A 84 -7.24 -24.75 -3.52
CA TRP A 84 -6.66 -25.06 -2.23
C TRP A 84 -6.85 -26.55 -1.91
N GLU A 85 -5.75 -27.25 -1.67
CA GLU A 85 -5.74 -28.65 -1.25
C GLU A 85 -5.29 -28.74 0.20
N GLY A 86 -6.07 -29.42 1.04
CA GLY A 86 -5.78 -29.64 2.46
C GLY A 86 -6.74 -28.94 3.41
N ASP A 87 -6.34 -28.84 4.68
CA ASP A 87 -7.14 -28.24 5.75
C ASP A 87 -7.35 -26.74 5.55
N ASP A 88 -8.44 -26.19 6.11
CA ASP A 88 -8.76 -24.76 6.00
C ASP A 88 -7.56 -23.90 6.45
N ILE A 89 -7.25 -22.84 5.70
CA ILE A 89 -6.07 -22.03 5.93
C ILE A 89 -5.98 -21.42 7.34
N LYS A 90 -7.13 -21.24 8.01
CA LYS A 90 -7.20 -20.75 9.39
C LYS A 90 -6.65 -21.77 10.40
N THR A 91 -6.60 -23.04 10.04
CA THR A 91 -6.02 -24.12 10.85
C THR A 91 -4.49 -24.10 10.84
N LEU A 92 -3.86 -23.46 9.83
CA LEU A 92 -2.42 -23.34 9.71
C LEU A 92 -1.79 -22.31 10.68
N GLY A 93 -2.59 -21.73 11.56
CA GLY A 93 -2.13 -20.75 12.55
C GLY A 93 -1.83 -19.38 11.95
N ASN A 94 -1.01 -18.59 12.66
CA ASN A 94 -0.69 -17.23 12.24
C ASN A 94 0.32 -17.24 11.09
N VAL A 95 0.13 -16.31 10.14
CA VAL A 95 1.09 -16.10 9.06
C VAL A 95 2.37 -15.50 9.62
N ILE A 96 3.50 -16.16 9.41
CA ILE A 96 4.82 -15.64 9.84
C ILE A 96 5.33 -14.63 8.82
N TYR A 97 5.21 -14.98 7.54
CA TYR A 97 5.83 -14.21 6.47
C TYR A 97 5.08 -14.32 5.15
N MET A 98 5.02 -13.20 4.42
CA MET A 98 4.27 -13.05 3.18
C MET A 98 5.14 -12.30 2.17
N SER A 99 5.35 -12.88 0.99
CA SER A 99 6.17 -12.26 -0.05
C SER A 99 5.71 -12.64 -1.44
N GLN A 100 5.93 -11.73 -2.39
CA GLN A 100 5.93 -12.08 -3.80
C GLN A 100 7.28 -12.71 -4.15
N VAL A 101 7.26 -13.79 -4.90
CA VAL A 101 8.46 -14.42 -5.43
C VAL A 101 8.27 -14.74 -6.91
N MET A 102 9.32 -14.59 -7.70
CA MET A 102 9.31 -15.05 -9.07
C MET A 102 9.71 -16.52 -9.06
N ILE A 103 8.83 -17.40 -9.55
CA ILE A 103 9.14 -18.82 -9.69
C ILE A 103 9.42 -19.08 -11.17
N GLN A 104 10.65 -19.47 -11.49
CA GLN A 104 11.01 -19.90 -12.83
C GLN A 104 10.72 -21.39 -12.96
N CYS A 105 9.58 -21.76 -13.56
CA CYS A 105 9.25 -23.15 -13.86
C CYS A 105 8.68 -23.25 -15.27
N THR A 106 9.50 -23.64 -16.26
CA THR A 106 9.14 -23.78 -17.70
C THR A 106 8.37 -22.60 -18.33
N GLY A 107 8.37 -21.46 -17.65
CA GLY A 107 7.61 -20.24 -17.85
C GLY A 107 7.93 -19.38 -16.62
N SER A 108 8.32 -18.12 -16.81
CA SER A 108 8.59 -17.23 -15.68
C SER A 108 7.25 -16.72 -15.16
N GLU A 109 6.73 -17.34 -14.09
CA GLU A 109 5.49 -16.91 -13.45
C GLU A 109 5.81 -16.24 -12.11
N VAL A 110 5.19 -15.09 -11.86
CA VAL A 110 5.27 -14.42 -10.55
C VAL A 110 4.18 -15.02 -9.67
N LEU A 111 4.59 -15.78 -8.66
CA LEU A 111 3.70 -16.44 -7.72
C LEU A 111 3.81 -15.80 -6.33
N HIS A 112 2.70 -15.73 -5.62
CA HIS A 112 2.67 -15.26 -4.24
C HIS A 112 2.94 -16.44 -3.31
N VAL A 113 4.00 -16.38 -2.50
CA VAL A 113 4.38 -17.44 -1.56
C VAL A 113 4.17 -16.97 -0.12
N TRP A 114 3.60 -17.86 0.68
CA TRP A 114 3.15 -17.60 2.04
C TRP A 114 3.74 -18.67 2.95
N LEU A 115 4.38 -18.25 4.05
CA LEU A 115 4.97 -19.14 5.05
C LEU A 115 4.16 -19.04 6.34
N TRP A 116 3.51 -20.15 6.70
CA TRP A 116 2.77 -20.29 7.95
C TRP A 116 3.63 -20.91 9.06
N ALA A 117 3.39 -20.49 10.30
CA ALA A 117 3.87 -21.21 11.48
C ALA A 117 3.04 -22.49 11.59
N ARG A 118 3.55 -23.62 11.08
CA ARG A 118 3.00 -24.91 11.51
C ARG A 118 3.24 -25.04 13.02
N CYS A 119 2.18 -24.89 13.81
CA CYS A 119 2.16 -25.35 15.20
C CYS A 119 2.12 -26.89 15.23
#